data_AF-A0A7S0AEB3-F1
#
_entry.id   AF-A0A7S0AEB3-F1
#
_cell.length_a   1.000
_cell.length_b   1.000
_cell.length_c   1.000
_cell.angle_alpha   90.00
_cell.angle_beta   90.00
_cell.angle_gamma   90.00
#
_symmetry.space_group_name_H-M   'P 1'
#
loop_
_entity.id
_entity.type
_entity.pdbx_description
1 polymer ?
#
loop_
_entity_poly.entity_id
_entity_poly.type
_entity_poly.pdbx_seq_one_letter_code
_entity_poly.pdbx_strand_id
1 'polypeptide(L)'
;EQVSFLVDQGTIGEWALEGLPSDELSIQNAIMVTRSSRYPLMVDPQGQANRWIKSRERERIRQNPGMAITTLTSKNLKDQLEFTMGEGLCLIIENVENEVDPLLDPVMDKAIIKKGKNLYINVSDQNMDYKEKFSLYMTSRLPNPHFSPELSAKVTVIDFTVTLKGLEQQLLG
;
A
#
# COMPACT_ATOMS: atom_id res chain seq x y z
N GLU A 1 2.14 19.95 -16.35
CA GLU A 1 2.50 20.99 -15.34
C GLU A 1 2.24 20.61 -13.89
N GLN A 2 1.23 19.79 -13.54
CA GLN A 2 0.96 19.46 -12.12
C GLN A 2 1.89 18.39 -11.52
N VAL A 3 2.32 17.40 -12.32
CA VAL A 3 3.20 16.30 -11.86
C VAL A 3 4.56 16.81 -11.39
N SER A 4 5.18 17.73 -12.15
CA SER A 4 6.51 18.30 -11.83
C SER A 4 6.55 19.13 -10.54
N PHE A 5 5.40 19.52 -10.00
CA PHE A 5 5.31 20.21 -8.71
C PHE A 5 5.30 19.24 -7.52
N LEU A 6 4.78 18.03 -7.71
CA LEU A 6 4.60 17.04 -6.64
C LEU A 6 5.74 16.01 -6.57
N VAL A 7 6.45 15.82 -7.69
CA VAL A 7 7.55 14.86 -7.79
C VAL A 7 8.63 15.35 -8.76
N ASP A 8 9.90 15.13 -8.40
CA ASP A 8 11.04 15.44 -9.25
C ASP A 8 11.35 14.29 -10.24
N GLN A 9 12.15 14.59 -11.27
CA GLN A 9 12.53 13.63 -12.30
C GLN A 9 13.38 12.47 -11.77
N GLY A 10 14.12 12.67 -10.68
CA GLY A 10 14.93 11.61 -10.05
C GLY A 10 14.03 10.53 -9.46
N THR A 11 13.01 10.94 -8.71
CA THR A 11 12.01 10.04 -8.11
C THR A 11 11.21 9.29 -9.18
N ILE A 12 10.84 9.96 -10.28
CA ILE A 12 10.19 9.27 -11.42
C ILE A 12 11.11 8.20 -12.01
N GLY A 13 12.41 8.52 -12.17
CA GLY A 13 13.42 7.57 -12.62
C GLY A 13 13.58 6.38 -11.67
N GLU A 14 13.55 6.61 -10.36
CA GLU A 14 13.57 5.52 -9.36
C GLU A 14 12.35 4.61 -9.50
N TRP A 15 11.15 5.16 -9.64
CA TRP A 15 9.95 4.35 -9.86
C TRP A 15 10.03 3.51 -11.14
N ALA A 16 10.60 4.07 -12.21
CA ALA A 16 10.86 3.31 -13.43
C ALA A 16 11.83 2.15 -13.22
N LEU A 17 12.91 2.35 -12.45
CA LEU A 17 13.84 1.28 -12.06
C LEU A 17 13.19 0.23 -11.15
N GLU A 18 12.21 0.63 -10.33
CA GLU A 18 11.38 -0.26 -9.52
C GLU A 18 10.33 -1.03 -10.37
N GLY A 19 10.20 -0.72 -11.66
CA GLY A 19 9.30 -1.41 -12.60
C GLY A 19 7.94 -0.76 -12.77
N LEU A 20 7.76 0.48 -12.32
CA LEU A 20 6.58 1.28 -12.65
C LEU A 20 6.70 1.80 -14.10
N PRO A 21 5.66 1.65 -14.93
CA PRO A 21 5.61 2.29 -16.24
C PRO A 21 5.72 3.82 -16.16
N SER A 22 6.35 4.40 -17.18
CA SER A 22 6.58 5.85 -17.28
C SER A 22 5.42 6.63 -17.92
N ASP A 23 4.26 6.00 -18.10
CA ASP A 23 3.06 6.67 -18.58
C ASP A 23 2.49 7.62 -17.50
N GLU A 24 1.77 8.65 -17.96
CA GLU A 24 1.30 9.73 -17.07
C GLU A 24 0.36 9.21 -15.96
N LEU A 25 -0.49 8.23 -16.26
CA LEU A 25 -1.43 7.65 -15.31
C LEU A 25 -0.67 6.88 -14.22
N SER A 26 0.31 6.06 -14.60
CA SER A 26 1.16 5.32 -13.66
C SER A 26 1.94 6.27 -12.74
N ILE A 27 2.47 7.38 -13.26
CA ILE A 27 3.17 8.40 -12.45
C ILE A 27 2.20 9.07 -11.47
N GLN A 28 1.01 9.47 -11.91
CA GLN A 28 -0.02 10.05 -11.04
C GLN A 28 -0.43 9.08 -9.92
N ASN A 29 -0.61 7.80 -10.26
CA ASN A 29 -0.91 6.75 -9.30
C ASN A 29 0.20 6.57 -8.27
N ALA A 30 1.46 6.58 -8.69
CA ALA A 30 2.60 6.49 -7.77
C ALA A 30 2.71 7.69 -6.83
N ILE A 31 2.37 8.91 -7.30
CA ILE A 31 2.26 10.08 -6.42
C ILE A 31 1.19 9.85 -5.36
N MET A 32 0.01 9.35 -5.73
CA MET A 32 -1.06 9.04 -4.77
C MET A 32 -0.60 7.97 -3.77
N VAL A 33 0.07 6.92 -4.21
CA VAL A 33 0.60 5.86 -3.33
C VAL A 33 1.63 6.40 -2.32
N THR A 34 2.53 7.29 -2.77
CA THR A 34 3.67 7.75 -1.96
C THR A 34 3.39 8.98 -1.11
N ARG A 35 2.39 9.78 -1.46
CA ARG A 35 2.09 11.07 -0.79
C ARG A 35 0.79 11.06 0.01
N SER A 36 -0.05 10.04 -0.13
CA SER A 36 -1.32 9.99 0.61
C SER A 36 -1.11 9.83 2.11
N SER A 37 -1.94 10.54 2.88
CA SER A 37 -1.96 10.41 4.34
C SER A 37 -2.59 9.09 4.80
N ARG A 38 -3.55 8.56 4.03
CA ARG A 38 -4.18 7.24 4.25
C ARG A 38 -3.44 6.16 3.47
N TYR A 39 -3.51 4.93 3.96
CA TYR A 39 -2.89 3.80 3.29
C TYR A 39 -3.54 3.51 1.93
N PRO A 40 -2.76 3.17 0.89
CA PRO A 40 -3.29 2.93 -0.45
C PRO A 40 -3.92 1.54 -0.57
N LEU A 41 -5.09 1.50 -1.23
CA LEU A 41 -5.75 0.31 -1.74
C LEU A 41 -5.75 0.37 -3.26
N MET A 42 -4.90 -0.44 -3.88
CA MET A 42 -4.65 -0.40 -5.32
C MET A 42 -5.49 -1.45 -6.04
N VAL A 43 -6.37 -1.01 -6.94
CA VAL A 43 -7.11 -1.87 -7.85
C VAL A 43 -6.19 -2.22 -9.01
N ASP A 44 -5.68 -3.45 -9.01
CA ASP A 44 -4.57 -3.89 -9.85
C ASP A 44 -4.83 -5.29 -10.45
N PRO A 45 -5.75 -5.41 -11.43
CA PRO A 45 -6.05 -6.69 -12.07
C PRO A 45 -4.83 -7.37 -12.73
N GLN A 46 -3.88 -6.56 -13.21
CA GLN A 46 -2.69 -7.01 -13.94
C GLN A 46 -1.45 -7.24 -13.02
N GLY A 47 -1.55 -6.93 -11.73
CA GLY A 47 -0.47 -7.08 -10.76
C GLY A 47 0.70 -6.11 -10.93
N GLN A 48 0.53 -5.02 -11.68
CA GLN A 48 1.56 -4.00 -11.91
C GLN A 48 1.93 -3.27 -10.61
N ALA A 49 0.94 -2.74 -9.90
CA ALA A 49 1.14 -2.02 -8.64
C ALA A 49 1.77 -2.94 -7.59
N ASN A 50 1.31 -4.19 -7.52
CA ASN A 50 1.83 -5.20 -6.61
C ASN A 50 3.33 -5.48 -6.85
N ARG A 51 3.73 -5.67 -8.11
CA ARG A 51 5.14 -5.88 -8.48
C ARG A 51 5.99 -4.65 -8.16
N TRP A 52 5.49 -3.47 -8.49
CA TRP A 52 6.18 -2.21 -8.22
C TRP A 52 6.41 -2.00 -6.72
N ILE A 53 5.39 -2.14 -5.88
CA ILE A 53 5.54 -1.98 -4.42
C ILE A 53 6.50 -3.00 -3.82
N LYS A 54 6.47 -4.26 -4.27
CA LYS A 54 7.45 -5.27 -3.82
C LYS A 54 8.89 -4.93 -4.22
N SER A 55 9.07 -4.32 -5.38
CA SER A 55 10.38 -3.86 -5.87
C SER A 55 10.88 -2.66 -5.06
N ARG A 56 9.98 -1.69 -4.83
CA ARG A 56 10.24 -0.48 -4.02
C ARG A 56 10.58 -0.81 -2.57
N GLU A 57 9.81 -1.69 -1.95
CA GLU A 57 9.98 -2.09 -0.55
C GLU A 57 10.97 -3.27 -0.39
N ARG A 58 11.70 -3.63 -1.44
CA ARG A 58 12.53 -4.84 -1.49
C ARG A 58 13.49 -4.99 -0.30
N GLU A 59 14.18 -3.91 0.08
CA GLU A 59 15.11 -3.96 1.21
C GLU A 59 14.41 -4.09 2.57
N ARG A 60 13.19 -3.55 2.71
CA ARG A 60 12.37 -3.71 3.93
C ARG A 60 11.78 -5.12 3.99
N ILE A 61 11.31 -5.66 2.87
CA ILE A 61 10.82 -7.04 2.76
C ILE A 61 11.95 -8.04 3.04
N ARG A 62 13.16 -7.81 2.53
CA ARG A 62 14.33 -8.69 2.73
C ARG A 62 14.71 -8.90 4.19
N GLN A 63 14.39 -7.95 5.07
CA GLN A 63 14.64 -8.09 6.51
C GLN A 63 13.82 -9.23 7.12
N ASN A 64 12.56 -9.39 6.69
CA ASN A 64 11.74 -10.54 7.06
C ASN A 64 10.67 -10.86 6.00
N PRO A 65 11.02 -11.65 4.96
CA PRO A 65 10.13 -11.90 3.84
C PRO A 65 8.82 -12.59 4.22
N GLY A 66 8.86 -13.46 5.24
CA GLY A 66 7.69 -14.20 5.72
C GLY A 66 6.67 -13.34 6.46
N MET A 67 7.04 -12.13 6.88
CA MET A 67 6.16 -11.22 7.63
C MET A 67 5.59 -10.08 6.79
N ALA A 68 6.20 -9.78 5.64
CA ALA A 68 5.87 -8.59 4.87
C ALA A 68 4.72 -8.74 3.87
N ILE A 69 4.35 -9.98 3.50
CA ILE A 69 3.29 -10.24 2.49
C ILE A 69 2.25 -11.19 3.09
N THR A 70 0.98 -10.86 2.94
CA THR A 70 -0.14 -11.64 3.50
C THR A 70 -1.42 -11.46 2.69
N THR A 71 -2.47 -12.17 3.09
CA THR A 71 -3.85 -12.02 2.58
C THR A 71 -4.80 -11.85 3.76
N LEU A 72 -5.99 -11.30 3.54
CA LEU A 72 -7.01 -11.16 4.59
C LEU A 72 -7.44 -12.51 5.19
N THR A 73 -7.30 -13.60 4.42
CA THR A 73 -7.62 -14.97 4.84
C THR A 73 -6.48 -15.68 5.59
N SER A 74 -5.31 -15.04 5.70
CA SER A 74 -4.15 -15.63 6.37
C SER A 74 -4.38 -15.71 7.88
N LYS A 75 -4.18 -16.90 8.46
CA LYS A 75 -4.22 -17.09 9.92
C LYS A 75 -3.15 -16.29 10.66
N ASN A 76 -2.08 -15.91 9.97
CA ASN A 76 -0.95 -15.19 10.54
C ASN A 76 -1.08 -13.67 10.38
N LEU A 77 -2.20 -13.15 9.82
CA LEU A 77 -2.38 -11.72 9.55
C LEU A 77 -2.11 -10.86 10.78
N LYS A 78 -2.65 -11.25 11.94
CA LYS A 78 -2.47 -10.51 13.19
C LYS A 78 -1.01 -10.49 13.64
N ASP A 79 -0.32 -11.63 13.59
CA ASP A 79 1.08 -11.75 14.00
C ASP A 79 2.01 -10.97 13.05
N GLN A 80 1.74 -11.04 11.73
CA GLN A 80 2.48 -10.30 10.71
C GLN A 80 2.27 -8.79 10.87
N LEU A 81 1.04 -8.36 11.18
CA LEU A 81 0.71 -6.96 11.45
C LEU A 81 1.44 -6.45 12.69
N GLU A 82 1.36 -7.17 13.81
CA GLU A 82 2.04 -6.80 15.05
C GLU A 82 3.55 -6.66 14.84
N PHE A 83 4.16 -7.66 14.20
CA PHE A 83 5.59 -7.66 13.92
C PHE A 83 6.02 -6.51 13.01
N THR A 84 5.37 -6.35 11.85
CA THR A 84 5.74 -5.31 10.88
C THR A 84 5.53 -3.91 11.44
N MET A 85 4.47 -3.71 12.24
CA MET A 85 4.17 -2.44 12.89
C MET A 85 5.18 -2.08 14.00
N GLY A 86 5.57 -3.06 14.81
CA GLY A 86 6.58 -2.90 15.88
C GLY A 86 8.00 -2.66 15.36
N GLU A 87 8.35 -3.26 14.22
CA GLU A 87 9.65 -3.08 13.57
C GLU A 87 9.69 -1.91 12.57
N GLY A 88 8.53 -1.33 12.22
CA GLY A 88 8.44 -0.27 11.21
C GLY A 88 8.70 -0.77 9.77
N LEU A 89 8.43 -2.04 9.52
CA LEU A 89 8.51 -2.65 8.19
C LEU A 89 7.24 -2.39 7.38
N CYS A 90 7.23 -2.80 6.12
CA CYS A 90 6.04 -2.73 5.30
C CYS A 90 5.22 -4.02 5.45
N LEU A 91 3.90 -3.89 5.42
CA LEU A 91 2.97 -4.99 5.24
C LEU A 91 2.20 -4.80 3.93
N ILE A 92 2.19 -5.84 3.09
CA ILE A 92 1.45 -5.89 1.84
C ILE A 92 0.35 -6.93 1.98
N ILE A 93 -0.90 -6.48 1.93
CA ILE A 93 -2.08 -7.34 1.92
C ILE A 93 -2.54 -7.51 0.47
N GLU A 94 -2.53 -8.76 0.00
CA GLU A 94 -2.91 -9.11 -1.36
C GLU A 94 -4.33 -9.66 -1.44
N ASN A 95 -4.93 -9.48 -2.62
CA ASN A 95 -6.24 -10.02 -2.98
C ASN A 95 -7.34 -9.53 -2.03
N VAL A 96 -7.33 -8.25 -1.68
CA VAL A 96 -8.45 -7.62 -0.99
C VAL A 96 -9.67 -7.65 -1.92
N GLU A 97 -10.79 -8.18 -1.43
CA GLU A 97 -12.04 -8.27 -2.18
C GLU A 97 -12.88 -7.01 -1.96
N ASN A 98 -14.11 -7.11 -1.44
CA ASN A 98 -14.99 -5.93 -1.25
C ASN A 98 -14.89 -5.33 0.16
N GLU A 99 -14.35 -6.09 1.12
CA GLU A 99 -14.25 -5.71 2.52
C GLU A 99 -12.87 -6.08 3.09
N VAL A 100 -12.55 -5.43 4.20
CA VAL A 100 -11.33 -5.63 4.98
C VAL A 100 -11.76 -6.05 6.38
N ASP A 101 -10.99 -6.94 7.01
CA ASP A 101 -11.25 -7.37 8.39
C ASP A 101 -11.26 -6.15 9.34
N PRO A 102 -12.34 -5.93 10.14
CA PRO A 102 -12.43 -4.85 11.11
C PRO A 102 -11.26 -4.78 12.10
N LEU A 103 -10.51 -5.87 12.29
CA LEU A 103 -9.23 -5.91 13.00
C LEU A 103 -8.27 -4.78 12.55
N LEU A 104 -8.30 -4.43 11.26
CA LEU A 104 -7.39 -3.45 10.65
C LEU A 104 -7.87 -2.00 10.79
N ASP A 105 -9.11 -1.77 11.21
CA ASP A 105 -9.69 -0.43 11.39
C ASP A 105 -8.82 0.52 12.22
N PRO A 106 -8.40 0.17 13.46
CA PRO A 106 -7.57 1.06 14.26
C PRO A 106 -6.21 1.38 13.60
N VAL A 107 -5.70 0.47 12.76
CA VAL A 107 -4.48 0.70 11.98
C VAL A 107 -4.76 1.66 10.83
N MET A 108 -5.81 1.43 10.05
CA MET A 108 -6.21 2.29 8.92
C MET A 108 -6.57 3.71 9.37
N ASP A 109 -7.27 3.83 10.51
CA ASP A 109 -7.62 5.09 11.14
C ASP A 109 -6.41 5.78 11.82
N LYS A 110 -5.27 5.09 11.88
CA LYS A 110 -4.05 5.53 12.58
C LYS A 110 -4.38 6.00 14.00
N ALA A 111 -5.11 5.17 14.75
CA ALA A 111 -5.51 5.38 16.14
C ALA A 111 -4.30 5.25 17.10
N ILE A 112 -3.28 6.08 16.88
CA ILE A 112 -1.99 6.02 17.55
C ILE A 112 -2.12 6.59 18.97
N ILE A 113 -1.78 5.77 19.94
CA ILE A 113 -1.74 6.10 21.36
C ILE A 113 -0.28 6.33 21.76
N LYS A 114 0.04 7.54 22.21
CA LYS A 114 1.38 7.87 22.72
C LYS A 114 1.45 7.62 24.23
N LYS A 115 2.37 6.76 24.67
CA LYS A 115 2.70 6.55 26.09
C LYS A 115 4.18 6.79 26.32
N GLY A 116 4.51 7.93 26.92
CA GLY A 116 5.90 8.38 27.08
C GLY A 116 6.56 8.62 25.72
N LYS A 117 7.63 7.87 25.43
CA LYS A 117 8.36 7.94 24.15
C LYS A 117 7.86 6.93 23.11
N ASN A 118 7.04 5.95 23.51
CA ASN A 118 6.58 4.87 22.66
C ASN A 118 5.20 5.18 22.08
N LEU A 119 4.96 4.66 20.88
CA LEU A 119 3.68 4.76 20.16
C LEU A 119 3.06 3.36 20.10
N TYR A 120 1.74 3.30 20.19
CA TYR A 120 0.98 2.05 20.19
C TYR A 120 -0.27 2.20 19.34
N ILE A 121 -0.79 1.10 18.82
CA ILE A 121 -2.15 1.02 18.29
C ILE A 121 -2.87 -0.12 19.02
N ASN A 122 -4.10 0.12 19.47
CA ASN A 122 -4.91 -0.93 20.08
C ASN A 122 -5.62 -1.73 18.98
N VAL A 123 -5.33 -3.03 18.91
CA VAL A 123 -5.86 -3.96 17.91
C VAL A 123 -6.44 -5.16 18.65
N SER A 124 -7.77 -5.31 18.65
CA SER A 124 -8.49 -6.36 19.38
C SER A 124 -8.05 -6.50 20.84
N ASP A 125 -8.13 -5.40 21.59
CA ASP A 125 -7.77 -5.30 23.02
C ASP A 125 -6.27 -5.51 23.34
N GLN A 126 -5.43 -5.66 22.32
CA GLN A 126 -3.98 -5.77 22.46
C GLN A 126 -3.31 -4.45 22.06
N ASN A 127 -2.44 -3.92 22.93
CA ASN A 127 -1.61 -2.77 22.58
C ASN A 127 -0.39 -3.25 21.82
N MET A 128 -0.38 -3.04 20.51
CA MET A 128 0.74 -3.38 19.64
C MET A 128 1.65 -2.17 19.48
N ASP A 129 2.98 -2.39 19.50
CA ASP A 129 3.97 -1.35 19.26
C ASP A 129 3.84 -0.76 17.85
N TYR A 130 3.97 0.56 17.74
CA TYR A 130 3.92 1.28 16.46
C TYR A 130 5.21 2.07 16.21
N LYS A 131 5.74 1.94 15.00
CA LYS A 131 6.81 2.79 14.49
C LYS A 131 6.28 3.64 13.34
N GLU A 132 6.64 4.92 13.33
CA GLU A 132 6.25 5.87 12.28
C GLU A 132 6.71 5.45 10.88
N LYS A 133 7.76 4.61 10.80
CA LYS A 133 8.25 4.05 9.53
C LYS A 133 7.33 2.96 8.96
N PHE A 134 6.39 2.41 9.74
CA PHE A 134 5.47 1.37 9.27
C PHE A 134 4.69 1.84 8.04
N SER A 135 4.47 0.93 7.09
CA SER A 135 3.71 1.20 5.87
C SER A 135 2.80 0.02 5.57
N LEU A 136 1.53 0.30 5.29
CA LEU A 136 0.56 -0.70 4.86
C LEU A 136 0.18 -0.44 3.40
N TYR A 137 0.24 -1.48 2.58
CA TYR A 137 -0.20 -1.47 1.19
C TYR A 137 -1.24 -2.55 0.97
N MET A 138 -2.32 -2.24 0.27
CA MET A 138 -3.35 -3.21 -0.08
C MET A 138 -3.49 -3.28 -1.59
N THR A 139 -3.67 -4.50 -2.13
CA THR A 139 -3.91 -4.72 -3.56
C THR A 139 -5.15 -5.59 -3.77
N SER A 140 -5.98 -5.21 -4.74
CA SER A 140 -7.14 -5.98 -5.20
C SER A 140 -6.92 -6.40 -6.64
N ARG A 141 -7.28 -7.64 -6.99
CA ARG A 141 -7.28 -8.12 -8.38
C ARG A 141 -8.66 -8.00 -9.05
N LEU A 142 -9.67 -7.54 -8.33
CA LEU A 142 -11.01 -7.38 -8.87
C LEU A 142 -11.00 -6.22 -9.89
N PRO A 143 -11.43 -6.44 -11.15
CA PRO A 143 -11.50 -5.35 -12.14
C PRO A 143 -12.55 -4.29 -11.80
N ASN A 144 -13.58 -4.65 -11.04
CA ASN A 144 -14.64 -3.75 -10.63
C ASN A 144 -15.04 -4.03 -9.17
N PRO A 145 -14.19 -3.67 -8.20
CA PRO A 145 -14.46 -3.90 -6.80
C PRO A 145 -15.57 -2.95 -6.33
N HIS A 146 -16.48 -3.46 -5.51
CA HIS A 146 -17.52 -2.67 -4.87
C HIS A 146 -17.15 -2.48 -3.40
N PHE A 147 -16.13 -1.67 -3.16
CA PHE A 147 -15.68 -1.38 -1.79
C PHE A 147 -16.80 -0.68 -1.01
N SER A 148 -16.96 -1.07 0.25
CA SER A 148 -17.92 -0.40 1.13
C SER A 148 -17.58 1.10 1.28
N PRO A 149 -18.59 1.97 1.52
CA PRO A 149 -18.33 3.38 1.82
C PRO A 149 -17.40 3.59 3.00
N GLU A 150 -17.49 2.68 3.98
CA GLU A 150 -16.63 2.67 5.16
C GLU A 150 -15.16 2.44 4.81
N LEU A 151 -14.87 1.38 4.02
CA LEU A 151 -13.51 1.11 3.57
C LEU A 151 -12.97 2.28 2.75
N SER A 152 -13.76 2.80 1.81
CA SER A 152 -13.41 3.92 0.95
C SER A 152 -13.14 5.23 1.71
N ALA A 153 -13.69 5.39 2.91
CA ALA A 153 -13.42 6.55 3.77
C ALA A 153 -12.10 6.41 4.54
N LYS A 154 -11.65 5.18 4.81
CA LYS A 154 -10.46 4.86 5.62
C LYS A 154 -9.17 4.75 4.80
N VAL A 155 -9.28 4.38 3.53
CA VAL A 155 -8.13 4.15 2.63
C VAL A 155 -8.10 5.13 1.45
N THR A 156 -6.97 5.21 0.76
CA THR A 156 -6.89 5.88 -0.54
C THR A 156 -7.06 4.83 -1.63
N VAL A 157 -8.22 4.79 -2.27
CA VAL A 157 -8.45 3.88 -3.41
C VAL A 157 -7.76 4.44 -4.65
N ILE A 158 -6.93 3.64 -5.30
CA ILE A 158 -6.14 4.02 -6.48
C ILE A 158 -6.34 3.00 -7.59
N ASP A 159 -6.74 3.45 -8.76
CA ASP A 159 -7.01 2.58 -9.91
C ASP A 159 -5.74 2.40 -10.76
N PHE A 160 -5.15 1.21 -10.70
CA PHE A 160 -4.00 0.77 -11.49
C PHE A 160 -4.41 -0.05 -12.72
N THR A 161 -5.70 -0.06 -13.09
CA THR A 161 -6.16 -0.77 -14.28
C THR A 161 -5.51 -0.21 -15.53
N VAL A 162 -4.79 -1.06 -16.26
CA VAL A 162 -4.16 -0.68 -17.53
C VAL A 162 -5.25 -0.32 -18.55
N THR A 163 -5.22 0.91 -19.04
CA THR A 163 -6.09 1.39 -20.12
C THR A 163 -5.42 1.17 -21.48
N LEU A 164 -6.19 1.06 -22.57
CA LEU A 164 -5.65 0.88 -23.93
C LEU A 164 -4.62 1.97 -24.28
N LYS A 165 -4.92 3.23 -23.93
CA LYS A 165 -4.02 4.38 -24.13
C LYS A 165 -2.74 4.26 -23.29
N GLY A 166 -2.85 3.79 -22.05
CA GLY A 166 -1.68 3.53 -21.20
C GLY A 166 -0.79 2.43 -21.78
N LEU A 167 -1.40 1.37 -22.31
CA LEU A 167 -0.67 0.29 -22.98
C LEU A 167 0.03 0.75 -24.27
N GLU A 168 -0.62 1.59 -25.08
CA GLU A 168 0.01 2.19 -26.27
C GLU A 168 1.24 3.02 -25.90
N GLN A 169 1.15 3.85 -24.86
CA GLN A 169 2.29 4.62 -24.37
C GLN A 169 3.42 3.74 -23.83
N GLN A 170 3.07 2.63 -23.17
CA GLN A 170 4.04 1.65 -22.67
C GLN A 170 4.78 0.91 -23.79
N LEU A 171 4.13 0.68 -24.93
CA LEU A 171 4.73 0.01 -26.10
C LEU A 171 5.52 0.95 -27.01
N LEU A 172 5.25 2.26 -26.94
CA LEU A 172 5.93 3.31 -27.71
C LEU A 172 7.17 3.90 -27.00
N GLY A 173 7.47 3.43 -25.78
CA GLY A 173 8.59 3.86 -24.94
C GLY A 173 9.95 3.31 -25.38
#